data_AF-A0A355GQG2-F1
#
_entry.id   AF-A0A355GQG2-F1
#
_cell.length_a   1.000
_cell.length_b   1.000
_cell.length_c   1.000
_cell.angle_alpha   90.00
_cell.angle_beta   90.00
_cell.angle_gamma   90.00
#
_symmetry.space_group_name_H-M   'P 1'
#
loop_
_entity.id
_entity.type
_entity.pdbx_description
1 polymer ?
#
loop_
_entity_poly.entity_id
_entity_poly.type
_entity_poly.pdbx_seq_one_letter_code
_entity_poly.pdbx_strand_id
1 'polypeptide(L)'
;MAGFALYGTIFLFRYFTVRYGVWDGFSEQARFYIGMAFHDLLFINLIWGLINLAPVLPLDGGHICEDICRTVKRSRGDVLAIQISMVVAGGLAAYFFMHQQRYAGIMFALFAFFNFQAYQQRNNTW
;
A
#
# COMPACT_ATOMS: atom_id res chain seq x y z
N MET A 1 -6.24 4.22 2.83
CA MET A 1 -7.42 4.46 1.96
C MET A 1 -7.24 5.62 0.96
N ALA A 2 -6.31 6.55 1.19
CA ALA A 2 -6.10 7.71 0.33
C ALA A 2 -5.75 7.36 -1.14
N GLY A 3 -4.98 6.30 -1.39
CA GLY A 3 -4.62 5.87 -2.75
C GLY A 3 -5.82 5.42 -3.61
N PHE A 4 -6.77 4.69 -3.04
CA PHE A 4 -8.00 4.28 -3.74
C PHE A 4 -8.96 5.45 -3.93
N ALA A 5 -9.08 6.34 -2.95
CA ALA A 5 -9.88 7.55 -3.07
C ALA A 5 -9.33 8.47 -4.18
N LEU A 6 -8.01 8.63 -4.25
CA LEU A 6 -7.35 9.41 -5.29
C LEU A 6 -7.47 8.73 -6.66
N TYR A 7 -7.30 7.41 -6.75
CA TYR A 7 -7.57 6.62 -7.96
C TYR A 7 -8.99 6.87 -8.48
N GLY A 8 -10.01 6.75 -7.61
CA GLY A 8 -11.40 7.00 -7.98
C GLY A 8 -11.65 8.43 -8.43
N THR A 9 -11.03 9.40 -7.77
CA THR A 9 -11.13 10.82 -8.13
C THR A 9 -10.53 11.11 -9.51
N ILE A 10 -9.34 10.58 -9.77
CA ILE A 10 -8.65 10.72 -11.07
C ILE A 10 -9.43 10.00 -12.17
N PHE A 11 -9.97 8.81 -11.88
CA PHE A 11 -10.80 8.07 -12.83
C PHE A 11 -12.06 8.84 -13.21
N LEU A 12 -12.79 9.38 -12.23
CA LEU A 12 -13.96 10.21 -12.48
C LEU A 12 -13.59 11.47 -13.27
N PHE A 13 -12.52 12.15 -12.90
CA PHE A 13 -12.04 13.33 -13.61
C PHE A 13 -11.67 13.01 -15.07
N ARG A 14 -10.96 11.92 -15.33
CA ARG A 14 -10.65 11.45 -16.69
C ARG A 14 -11.94 11.12 -17.46
N TYR A 15 -12.88 10.42 -16.83
CA TYR A 15 -14.15 10.06 -17.45
C TYR A 15 -14.95 11.31 -17.87
N PHE A 16 -15.09 12.30 -16.98
CA PHE A 16 -15.79 13.54 -17.28
C PHE A 16 -15.08 14.37 -18.35
N THR A 17 -13.77 14.57 -18.23
CA THR A 17 -13.03 15.41 -19.18
C THR A 17 -13.00 14.83 -20.60
N VAL A 18 -12.93 13.51 -20.74
CA VAL A 18 -13.08 12.83 -22.04
C VAL A 18 -14.52 12.92 -22.54
N ARG A 19 -15.52 12.71 -21.66
CA ARG A 19 -16.94 12.72 -22.06
C ARG A 19 -17.43 14.07 -22.57
N TYR A 20 -16.89 15.16 -22.01
CA TYR A 20 -17.20 16.54 -22.39
C TYR A 20 -16.27 17.10 -23.48
N GLY A 21 -15.34 16.30 -24.01
CA GLY A 21 -14.44 16.75 -25.10
C GLY A 21 -13.51 17.90 -24.69
N VAL A 22 -13.19 18.03 -23.39
CA VAL A 22 -12.39 19.15 -22.86
C VAL A 22 -11.01 19.22 -23.53
N TRP A 23 -10.51 18.07 -24.00
CA TRP A 23 -9.19 17.94 -24.60
C TRP A 23 -9.20 17.96 -26.14
N ASP A 24 -10.36 18.15 -26.78
CA ASP A 24 -10.51 18.04 -28.25
C ASP A 24 -9.84 19.21 -28.99
N GLY A 25 -9.65 20.35 -28.34
CA GLY A 25 -8.95 21.51 -28.88
C GLY A 25 -7.42 21.45 -28.80
N PHE A 26 -6.84 20.42 -28.17
CA PHE A 26 -5.39 20.29 -28.02
C PHE A 26 -4.76 19.50 -29.17
N SER A 27 -3.45 19.70 -29.40
CA SER A 27 -2.69 18.93 -30.39
C SER A 27 -2.71 17.44 -30.09
N GLU A 28 -2.60 16.61 -31.13
CA GLU A 28 -2.63 15.15 -30.99
C GLU A 28 -1.56 14.63 -30.02
N GLN A 29 -0.38 15.25 -30.03
CA GLN A 29 0.72 14.95 -29.10
C GLN A 29 0.33 15.26 -27.65
N ALA A 30 -0.31 16.40 -27.38
CA ALA A 30 -0.74 16.77 -26.04
C ALA A 30 -1.77 15.78 -25.47
N ARG A 31 -2.75 15.34 -26.28
CA ARG A 31 -3.73 14.33 -25.87
C ARG A 31 -3.07 12.99 -25.53
N PHE A 32 -2.05 12.59 -26.29
CA PHE A 32 -1.28 11.37 -26.01
C PHE A 32 -0.55 11.45 -24.67
N TYR A 33 0.18 12.55 -24.40
CA TYR A 33 0.88 12.74 -23.13
C TYR A 33 -0.07 12.80 -21.93
N ILE A 34 -1.23 13.45 -22.08
CA ILE A 34 -2.27 13.49 -21.03
C ILE A 34 -2.80 12.08 -20.76
N GLY A 35 -3.02 11.28 -21.81
CA GLY A 35 -3.43 9.88 -21.68
C GLY A 35 -2.42 9.03 -20.91
N MET A 36 -1.13 9.16 -21.24
CA MET A 36 -0.05 8.47 -20.51
C MET A 36 0.03 8.92 -19.05
N ALA A 37 -0.03 10.23 -18.79
CA ALA A 37 0.00 10.77 -17.44
C ALA A 37 -1.16 10.22 -16.57
N PHE A 38 -2.37 10.16 -17.11
CA PHE A 38 -3.49 9.55 -16.40
C PHE A 38 -3.28 8.06 -16.13
N HIS A 39 -2.75 7.32 -17.10
CA HIS A 39 -2.47 5.91 -16.95
C HIS A 39 -1.44 5.68 -15.82
N ASP A 40 -0.35 6.42 -15.83
CA ASP A 40 0.71 6.31 -14.82
C ASP A 40 0.21 6.72 -13.44
N LEU A 41 -0.54 7.82 -13.35
CA LEU A 41 -1.15 8.27 -12.08
C LEU A 41 -2.10 7.22 -11.50
N LEU A 42 -2.96 6.62 -12.33
CA LEU A 42 -3.87 5.57 -11.89
C LEU A 42 -3.11 4.31 -11.46
N PHE A 43 -2.12 3.88 -12.25
CA PHE A 43 -1.31 2.70 -11.98
C PHE A 43 -0.53 2.83 -10.66
N ILE A 44 0.16 3.97 -10.47
CA ILE A 44 0.94 4.24 -9.26
C ILE A 44 0.03 4.27 -8.03
N ASN A 45 -1.11 4.98 -8.09
CA ASN A 45 -2.05 5.04 -6.97
C ASN A 45 -2.65 3.68 -6.62
N LEU A 46 -2.92 2.84 -7.61
CA LEU A 46 -3.42 1.50 -7.40
C LEU A 46 -2.38 0.62 -6.70
N ILE A 47 -1.13 0.61 -7.18
CA ILE A 47 -0.05 -0.17 -6.57
C ILE A 47 0.23 0.29 -5.12
N TRP A 48 0.34 1.60 -4.88
CA TRP A 48 0.51 2.11 -3.52
C TRP A 48 -0.69 1.82 -2.63
N GLY A 49 -1.90 1.87 -3.18
CA GLY A 49 -3.11 1.43 -2.47
C GLY A 49 -3.04 -0.04 -2.03
N LEU A 50 -2.62 -0.93 -2.94
CA LEU A 50 -2.45 -2.36 -2.63
C LEU A 50 -1.34 -2.60 -1.61
N ILE A 51 -0.21 -1.91 -1.73
CA ILE A 51 0.87 -1.96 -0.74
C ILE A 51 0.35 -1.55 0.64
N ASN A 52 -0.43 -0.47 0.73
CA ASN A 52 -1.02 -0.02 2.00
C ASN A 52 -2.02 -1.01 2.60
N LEU A 53 -2.65 -1.86 1.78
CA LEU A 53 -3.53 -2.95 2.25
C LEU A 53 -2.78 -4.22 2.67
N ALA A 54 -1.46 -4.28 2.48
CA ALA A 54 -0.68 -5.41 2.97
C ALA A 54 -0.83 -5.53 4.50
N PRO A 55 -0.95 -6.75 5.04
CA PRO A 55 -1.10 -6.98 6.49
C PRO A 55 0.26 -6.80 7.20
N VAL A 56 0.78 -5.59 7.17
CA VAL A 56 2.08 -5.18 7.72
C VAL A 56 1.89 -3.87 8.47
N LEU A 57 2.08 -3.85 9.79
CA LEU A 57 2.10 -2.60 10.55
C LEU A 57 3.35 -1.77 10.19
N PRO A 58 3.24 -0.44 10.00
CA PRO A 58 2.11 0.45 10.33
C PRO A 58 1.15 0.74 9.16
N LEU A 59 1.12 -0.10 8.11
CA LEU A 59 0.24 0.10 6.96
C LEU A 59 -1.22 -0.16 7.35
N ASP A 60 -2.16 0.44 6.61
CA ASP A 60 -3.60 0.32 6.84
C ASP A 60 -4.06 -1.15 6.96
N GLY A 61 -3.53 -2.04 6.11
CA GLY A 61 -3.83 -3.48 6.16
C GLY A 61 -3.32 -4.17 7.42
N GLY A 62 -2.23 -3.69 8.01
CA GLY A 62 -1.72 -4.15 9.30
C GLY A 62 -2.69 -3.82 10.44
N HIS A 63 -3.25 -2.61 10.46
CA HIS A 63 -4.26 -2.21 11.44
C HIS A 63 -5.57 -2.98 11.27
N ILE A 64 -6.01 -3.22 10.03
CA ILE A 64 -7.17 -4.09 9.77
C ILE A 64 -6.91 -5.51 10.28
N CYS A 65 -5.70 -6.05 10.04
CA CYS A 65 -5.32 -7.36 10.55
C CYS A 65 -5.31 -7.38 12.08
N GLU A 66 -4.82 -6.33 12.73
CA GLU A 66 -4.83 -6.16 14.19
C GLU A 66 -6.26 -6.18 14.75
N ASP A 67 -7.18 -5.40 14.16
CA ASP A 67 -8.57 -5.34 14.59
C ASP A 67 -9.31 -6.68 14.41
N ILE A 68 -9.07 -7.37 13.28
CA ILE A 68 -9.61 -8.71 13.05
C ILE A 68 -9.06 -9.69 14.10
N CYS A 69 -7.75 -9.69 14.33
CA CYS A 69 -7.12 -10.59 15.29
C CYS A 69 -7.57 -10.31 16.73
N ARG A 70 -7.79 -9.04 17.11
CA ARG A 70 -8.38 -8.63 18.39
C ARG A 70 -9.80 -9.15 18.55
N THR A 71 -10.60 -9.07 17.49
CA THR A 71 -11.98 -9.57 17.49
C THR A 71 -12.03 -11.08 17.67
N VAL A 72 -11.13 -11.82 17.00
CA VAL A 72 -11.07 -13.29 17.09
C VAL A 72 -10.43 -13.75 18.42
N LYS A 73 -9.42 -13.05 18.93
CA LYS A 73 -8.65 -13.47 20.12
C LYS A 73 -8.35 -12.29 21.04
N ARG A 74 -9.30 -11.99 21.93
CA ARG A 74 -9.33 -10.79 22.79
C ARG A 74 -8.09 -10.53 23.67
N SER A 75 -7.31 -11.56 24.01
CA SER A 75 -6.14 -11.44 24.90
C SER A 75 -4.78 -11.42 24.18
N ARG A 76 -4.68 -11.97 22.95
CA ARG A 76 -3.40 -12.10 22.23
C ARG A 76 -3.48 -11.73 20.73
N GLY A 77 -4.57 -11.12 20.29
CA GLY A 77 -4.79 -10.73 18.90
C GLY A 77 -3.69 -9.82 18.36
N ASP A 78 -3.25 -8.86 19.17
CA ASP A 78 -2.19 -7.92 18.78
C ASP A 78 -0.85 -8.61 18.50
N VAL A 79 -0.49 -9.59 19.33
CA VAL A 79 0.77 -10.32 19.18
C VAL A 79 0.75 -11.13 17.89
N LEU A 80 -0.40 -11.74 17.57
CA LEU A 80 -0.60 -12.46 16.31
C LEU A 80 -0.48 -11.52 15.10
N ALA A 81 -1.08 -10.33 15.17
CA ALA A 81 -1.02 -9.34 14.11
C ALA A 81 0.40 -8.81 13.87
N ILE A 82 1.18 -8.61 14.93
CA ILE A 82 2.60 -8.24 14.83
C ILE A 82 3.42 -9.38 14.20
N GLN A 83 3.16 -10.64 14.58
CA GLN A 83 3.84 -11.80 13.98
C GLN A 83 3.53 -11.92 12.48
N ILE A 84 2.25 -11.79 12.10
CA ILE A 84 1.82 -11.79 10.69
C ILE A 84 2.52 -10.64 9.95
N SER A 85 2.51 -9.44 10.52
CA SER A 85 3.16 -8.26 9.94
C SER A 85 4.64 -8.45 9.72
N MET A 86 5.34 -9.05 10.68
CA MET A 86 6.78 -9.34 10.58
C MET A 86 7.08 -10.34 9.45
N VAL A 87 6.33 -11.44 9.37
CA VAL A 87 6.52 -12.47 8.34
C VAL A 87 6.23 -11.92 6.95
N VAL A 88 5.13 -11.21 6.80
CA VAL A 88 4.73 -10.63 5.51
C VAL A 88 5.70 -9.52 5.08
N ALA A 89 6.14 -8.66 6.00
CA ALA A 89 7.15 -7.64 5.71
C ALA A 89 8.49 -8.26 5.30
N GLY A 90 8.94 -9.32 5.98
CA GLY A 90 10.16 -10.05 5.60
C GLY A 90 10.07 -10.69 4.22
N GLY A 91 8.93 -11.32 3.90
CA GLY A 91 8.66 -11.88 2.58
C GLY A 91 8.65 -10.82 1.48
N LEU A 92 8.00 -9.68 1.73
CA LEU A 92 7.99 -8.55 0.79
C LEU A 92 9.39 -7.95 0.61
N ALA A 93 10.18 -7.82 1.69
CA ALA A 93 11.55 -7.34 1.60
C ALA A 93 12.40 -8.23 0.68
N ALA A 94 12.34 -9.56 0.86
CA ALA A 94 13.02 -10.51 0.00
C ALA A 94 12.57 -10.39 -1.47
N TYR A 95 11.25 -10.31 -1.70
CA TYR A 95 10.69 -10.13 -3.03
C TYR A 95 11.20 -8.86 -3.72
N PHE A 96 11.22 -7.72 -3.02
CA PHE A 96 11.69 -6.45 -3.59
C PHE A 96 13.21 -6.45 -3.84
N PHE A 97 14.01 -7.11 -2.99
CA PHE A 97 15.44 -7.27 -3.24
C PHE A 97 15.71 -8.13 -4.49
N MET A 98 14.93 -9.19 -4.73
CA MET A 98 15.04 -10.01 -5.94
C MET A 98 14.72 -9.21 -7.22
N HIS A 99 13.83 -8.23 -7.14
CA HIS A 99 13.45 -7.35 -8.26
C HIS A 99 14.33 -6.10 -8.41
N GLN A 100 15.49 -6.05 -7.74
CA GLN A 100 16.40 -4.91 -7.70
C GLN A 100 15.79 -3.59 -7.17
N GLN A 101 14.63 -3.66 -6.51
CA GLN A 101 13.95 -2.50 -5.92
C GLN A 101 14.52 -2.21 -4.52
N ARG A 102 15.75 -1.69 -4.48
CA ARG A 102 16.53 -1.50 -3.24
C ARG A 102 15.80 -0.67 -2.19
N TYR A 103 15.17 0.43 -2.59
CA TYR A 103 14.45 1.31 -1.66
C TYR A 103 13.26 0.62 -1.00
N ALA A 104 12.42 -0.06 -1.80
CA ALA A 104 11.28 -0.81 -1.27
C ALA A 104 11.73 -1.98 -0.39
N GLY A 105 12.77 -2.71 -0.81
CA GLY A 105 13.35 -3.81 -0.02
C GLY A 105 13.82 -3.36 1.36
N ILE A 106 14.56 -2.24 1.44
CA ILE A 106 15.01 -1.66 2.71
C ILE A 106 13.83 -1.22 3.56
N MET A 107 12.83 -0.56 2.97
CA MET A 107 11.64 -0.09 3.70
C MET A 107 10.89 -1.26 4.36
N PHE A 108 10.62 -2.33 3.61
CA PHE A 108 9.95 -3.52 4.16
C PHE A 108 10.82 -4.29 5.15
N ALA A 109 12.14 -4.30 4.97
CA ALA A 109 13.06 -4.86 5.96
C ALA A 109 13.01 -4.08 7.28
N LEU A 110 12.95 -2.74 7.22
CA LEU A 110 12.78 -1.89 8.39
C LEU A 110 11.42 -2.12 9.06
N PHE A 111 10.33 -2.27 8.30
CA PHE A 111 9.02 -2.63 8.86
C PHE A 111 9.05 -3.99 9.56
N ALA A 112 9.73 -4.99 8.98
CA ALA A 112 9.91 -6.28 9.64
C ALA A 112 10.68 -6.12 10.97
N PHE A 113 11.75 -5.31 10.98
CA PHE A 113 12.54 -5.03 12.17
C PHE A 113 11.72 -4.33 13.28
N PHE A 114 10.94 -3.30 12.93
CA PHE A 114 10.08 -2.61 13.89
C PHE A 114 9.00 -3.53 14.48
N ASN A 115 8.40 -4.40 13.67
CA ASN A 115 7.45 -5.40 14.16
C ASN A 115 8.12 -6.42 15.07
N PHE A 116 9.34 -6.87 14.74
CA PHE A 116 10.12 -7.76 15.62
C PHE A 116 10.43 -7.11 16.98
N GLN A 117 10.83 -5.83 16.98
CA GLN A 117 11.07 -5.08 18.22
C GLN A 117 9.79 -4.94 19.06
N ALA A 118 8.67 -4.61 18.42
CA ALA A 118 7.36 -4.53 19.08
C ALA A 118 6.91 -5.87 19.68
N TYR A 119 7.19 -6.98 18.97
CA TYR A 119 6.94 -8.33 19.46
C TYR A 119 7.78 -8.65 20.70
N GLN A 120 9.09 -8.40 20.65
CA GLN A 120 10.00 -8.68 21.77
C GLN A 120 9.62 -7.88 23.02
N GLN A 121 9.27 -6.61 22.86
CA GLN A 121 8.88 -5.74 23.97
C GLN A 121 7.61 -6.24 24.67
N ARG A 122 6.61 -6.71 23.90
CA ARG A 122 5.37 -7.28 24.45
C ARG A 122 5.54 -8.68 25.04
N ASN A 123 6.52 -9.45 24.54
CA ASN A 123 6.82 -10.77 25.07
C ASN A 123 7.63 -10.72 26.37
N ASN A 124 8.40 -9.65 26.60
CA ASN A 124 9.19 -9.43 27.82
C ASN A 124 8.38 -8.87 29.01
N THR A 125 7.11 -8.51 28.82
CA THR A 125 6.23 -7.97 29.88
C THR A 125 5.34 -9.03 30.55
N TRP A 126 5.74 -10.30 30.49
CA TRP A 126 5.17 -11.43 31.24
C TRP A 126 6.31 -12.27 31.82
#